data_AF-A0A0G1CFK0-F1
#
_entry.id   AF-A0A0G1CFK0-F1
#
_cell.length_a   1.000
_cell.length_b   1.000
_cell.length_c   1.000
_cell.angle_alpha   90.00
_cell.angle_beta   90.00
_cell.angle_gamma   90.00
#
_symmetry.space_group_name_H-M   'P 1'
#
loop_
_entity.id
_entity.type
_entity.pdbx_description
1 polymer ?
#
loop_
_entity_poly.entity_id
_entity_poly.type
_entity_poly.pdbx_seq_one_letter_code
_entity_poly.pdbx_strand_id
1 'polypeptide(L)'
;MKFSYIKEAVYGANDGIITTFAVAAGVAGADLPGAVVLILGLANLFADGFAMASSNYLAVESEHEFFVNQKIHEKPEMHRPKKGAVFTFGAFVSAGFLPLIPYLFINQTQIAFKYAILTTALALFGVGALRTLITKRKWFFSGLEMLLVGGAAAAIAYFIGYFIKGLIG
;
A
#
# COMPACT_ATOMS: atom_id res chain seq x y z
N MET A 1 -13.54 -2.43 -17.98
CA MET A 1 -12.87 -3.22 -16.93
C MET A 1 -13.93 -3.58 -15.89
N LYS A 2 -14.04 -4.84 -15.42
CA LYS A 2 -15.04 -5.20 -14.39
C LYS A 2 -14.76 -4.43 -13.08
N PHE A 3 -15.81 -4.01 -12.40
CA PHE A 3 -15.76 -3.17 -11.19
C PHE A 3 -14.83 -3.72 -10.09
N SER A 4 -14.81 -5.04 -9.89
CA SER A 4 -13.91 -5.64 -8.90
C SER A 4 -12.43 -5.51 -9.16
N TYR A 5 -11.99 -5.51 -10.42
CA TYR A 5 -10.56 -5.33 -10.70
C TYR A 5 -10.10 -3.92 -10.33
N ILE A 6 -11.00 -2.93 -10.45
CA ILE A 6 -10.72 -1.56 -10.01
C ILE A 6 -10.66 -1.53 -8.48
N LYS A 7 -11.57 -2.24 -7.80
CA LYS A 7 -11.58 -2.39 -6.35
C LYS A 7 -10.25 -2.97 -5.84
N GLU A 8 -9.87 -4.13 -6.34
CA GLU A 8 -8.62 -4.83 -5.99
C GLU A 8 -7.38 -3.97 -6.24
N ALA A 9 -7.35 -3.26 -7.37
CA ALA A 9 -6.25 -2.35 -7.70
C ALA A 9 -6.19 -1.17 -6.72
N VAL A 10 -7.31 -0.51 -6.42
CA VAL A 10 -7.33 0.64 -5.49
C VAL A 10 -6.90 0.23 -4.08
N TYR A 11 -7.35 -0.93 -3.60
CA TYR A 11 -6.93 -1.44 -2.29
C TYR A 11 -5.45 -1.81 -2.28
N GLY A 12 -4.97 -2.54 -3.30
CA GLY A 12 -3.56 -2.87 -3.44
C GLY A 12 -2.68 -1.62 -3.48
N ALA A 13 -3.08 -0.62 -4.26
CA ALA A 13 -2.35 0.64 -4.36
C ALA A 13 -2.26 1.39 -3.02
N ASN A 14 -3.38 1.55 -2.30
CA ASN A 14 -3.37 2.21 -1.00
C ASN A 14 -2.48 1.47 0.00
N ASP A 15 -2.60 0.15 0.08
CA ASP A 15 -1.82 -0.65 1.03
C ASP A 15 -0.32 -0.59 0.72
N GLY A 16 0.04 -0.69 -0.58
CA GLY A 16 1.42 -0.57 -1.03
C GLY A 16 2.05 0.79 -0.72
N ILE A 17 1.31 1.88 -0.90
CA ILE A 17 1.79 3.22 -0.53
C ILE A 17 2.00 3.32 0.98
N ILE A 18 1.02 2.88 1.79
CA ILE A 18 1.06 3.02 3.25
C ILE A 18 2.21 2.20 3.84
N THR A 19 2.29 0.91 3.51
CA THR A 19 3.30 -0.02 4.05
C THR A 19 4.71 0.40 3.66
N THR A 20 4.94 0.74 2.39
CA THR A 20 6.27 1.16 1.92
C THR A 20 6.70 2.50 2.52
N PHE A 21 5.76 3.45 2.64
CA PHE A 21 6.06 4.71 3.31
C PHE A 21 6.30 4.53 4.81
N ALA A 22 5.60 3.61 5.49
CA ALA A 22 5.86 3.29 6.88
C ALA A 22 7.29 2.74 7.08
N VAL A 23 7.79 1.89 6.17
CA VAL A 23 9.20 1.46 6.18
C VAL A 23 10.14 2.66 6.03
N ALA A 24 9.89 3.54 5.04
CA ALA A 24 10.71 4.73 4.85
C ALA A 24 10.70 5.65 6.09
N ALA A 25 9.55 5.82 6.73
CA ALA A 25 9.38 6.62 7.93
C ALA A 25 10.10 6.03 9.13
N GLY A 26 10.04 4.71 9.33
CA GLY A 26 10.77 4.03 10.40
C GLY A 26 12.29 4.15 10.25
N VAL A 27 12.80 3.96 9.04
CA VAL A 27 14.22 4.11 8.73
C VAL A 27 14.67 5.57 8.89
N ALA A 28 13.85 6.54 8.47
CA ALA A 28 14.13 7.96 8.68
C ALA A 28 14.09 8.36 10.16
N GLY A 29 13.16 7.83 10.94
CA GLY A 29 13.08 8.05 12.39
C GLY A 29 14.27 7.45 13.14
N ALA A 30 14.76 6.30 12.68
CA ALA A 30 16.00 5.70 13.15
C ALA A 30 17.26 6.40 12.61
N ASP A 31 17.12 7.44 11.76
CA ASP A 31 18.21 8.21 11.16
C ASP A 31 19.26 7.33 10.46
N LEU A 32 18.77 6.31 9.77
CA LEU A 32 19.59 5.37 9.02
C LEU A 32 19.89 5.90 7.60
N PRO A 33 20.94 5.38 6.93
CA PRO A 33 21.25 5.75 5.55
C PRO A 33 20.08 5.47 4.59
N GLY A 34 19.87 6.36 3.61
CA GLY A 34 18.80 6.22 2.61
C GLY A 34 18.87 4.93 1.79
N ALA A 35 20.06 4.33 1.67
CA ALA A 35 20.22 3.00 1.08
C ALA A 35 19.40 1.92 1.82
N VAL A 36 19.26 2.02 3.14
CA VAL A 36 18.45 1.10 3.95
C VAL A 36 16.97 1.25 3.58
N VAL A 37 16.49 2.46 3.30
CA VAL A 37 15.12 2.70 2.80
C VAL A 37 14.91 1.98 1.47
N LEU A 38 15.86 2.07 0.54
CA LEU A 38 15.73 1.41 -0.76
C LEU A 38 15.77 -0.11 -0.62
N ILE A 39 16.67 -0.66 0.19
CA ILE A 39 16.80 -2.11 0.39
C ILE A 39 15.54 -2.66 1.06
N LEU A 40 15.20 -2.14 2.24
CA LEU A 40 14.04 -2.63 3.00
C LEU A 40 12.73 -2.27 2.32
N GLY A 41 12.61 -1.06 1.79
CA GLY A 41 11.42 -0.59 1.09
C GLY A 41 11.12 -1.43 -0.16
N LEU A 42 12.12 -1.72 -1.00
CA LEU A 42 11.91 -2.59 -2.16
C LEU A 42 11.66 -4.04 -1.75
N ALA A 43 12.43 -4.58 -0.81
CA ALA A 43 12.22 -5.95 -0.35
C ALA A 43 10.80 -6.13 0.21
N ASN A 44 10.36 -5.21 1.09
CA ASN A 44 9.03 -5.22 1.67
C ASN A 44 7.94 -5.01 0.61
N LEU A 45 8.13 -4.07 -0.33
CA LEU A 45 7.18 -3.79 -1.41
C LEU A 45 6.85 -5.05 -2.23
N PHE A 46 7.86 -5.83 -2.61
CA PHE A 46 7.64 -7.05 -3.38
C PHE A 46 7.12 -8.20 -2.51
N ALA A 47 7.63 -8.35 -1.28
CA ALA A 47 7.20 -9.40 -0.37
C ALA A 47 5.73 -9.24 0.05
N ASP A 48 5.36 -8.05 0.54
CA ASP A 48 4.00 -7.75 0.96
C ASP A 48 3.05 -7.73 -0.23
N GLY A 49 3.47 -7.17 -1.37
CA GLY A 49 2.67 -7.20 -2.59
C GLY A 49 2.32 -8.63 -2.99
N PHE A 50 3.31 -9.54 -2.97
CA PHE A 50 3.10 -10.94 -3.31
C PHE A 50 2.19 -11.65 -2.27
N ALA A 51 2.41 -11.38 -0.99
CA ALA A 51 1.59 -11.92 0.10
C ALA A 51 0.13 -11.46 -0.03
N MET A 52 -0.11 -10.18 -0.30
CA MET A 52 -1.44 -9.60 -0.50
C MET A 52 -2.14 -10.15 -1.75
N ALA A 53 -1.41 -10.29 -2.85
CA ALA A 53 -1.94 -10.87 -4.07
C ALA A 53 -2.34 -12.34 -3.88
N SER A 54 -1.50 -13.10 -3.16
CA SER A 54 -1.75 -14.50 -2.83
C SER A 54 -2.92 -14.66 -1.87
N SER A 55 -3.02 -13.82 -0.83
CA SER A 55 -4.13 -13.86 0.12
C SER A 55 -5.46 -13.47 -0.55
N ASN A 56 -5.47 -12.47 -1.43
CA ASN A 56 -6.66 -12.12 -2.22
C ASN A 56 -7.05 -13.25 -3.19
N TYR A 57 -6.09 -13.88 -3.87
CA TYR A 57 -6.35 -15.07 -4.70
C TYR A 57 -7.05 -16.17 -3.90
N LEU A 58 -6.44 -16.55 -2.77
CA LEU A 58 -6.95 -17.63 -1.92
C LEU A 58 -8.32 -17.28 -1.34
N ALA A 59 -8.55 -16.02 -0.97
CA ALA A 59 -9.85 -15.56 -0.46
C ALA A 59 -10.96 -15.73 -1.50
N VAL A 60 -10.75 -15.25 -2.74
CA VAL A 60 -11.76 -15.37 -3.80
C VAL A 60 -11.97 -16.83 -4.24
N GLU A 61 -10.90 -17.63 -4.29
CA GLU A 61 -11.02 -19.07 -4.58
C GLU A 61 -11.79 -19.81 -3.48
N SER A 62 -11.51 -19.50 -2.21
CA SER A 62 -12.20 -20.13 -1.06
C SER A 62 -13.68 -19.76 -1.02
N GLU A 63 -14.03 -18.51 -1.33
CA GLU A 63 -15.43 -18.11 -1.49
C GLU A 63 -16.09 -18.91 -2.62
N HIS A 64 -15.42 -19.06 -3.77
CA HIS A 64 -15.94 -19.84 -4.88
C HIS A 64 -16.20 -21.30 -4.51
N GLU A 65 -15.24 -21.97 -3.87
CA GLU A 65 -15.40 -23.34 -3.38
C GLU A 65 -16.53 -23.45 -2.36
N PHE A 66 -16.68 -22.48 -1.45
CA PHE A 66 -17.76 -22.45 -0.47
C PHE A 66 -19.14 -22.43 -1.12
N PHE A 67 -19.38 -21.53 -2.09
CA PHE A 67 -20.68 -21.44 -2.78
C PHE A 67 -20.97 -22.70 -3.60
N VAL A 68 -19.95 -23.30 -4.22
CA VAL A 68 -20.08 -24.55 -4.98
C VAL A 68 -20.46 -25.71 -4.04
N ASN A 69 -19.75 -25.85 -2.92
CA ASN A 69 -19.94 -26.95 -1.98
C ASN A 69 -21.28 -26.87 -1.23
N GLN A 70 -21.74 -25.66 -0.90
CA GLN A 70 -23.04 -25.46 -0.24
C GLN A 70 -24.23 -25.46 -1.21
N LYS A 71 -24.02 -25.63 -2.53
CA LYS A 71 -25.06 -25.57 -3.56
C LYS A 71 -25.89 -24.28 -3.48
N ILE A 72 -25.28 -23.18 -3.05
CA ILE A 72 -25.92 -21.87 -3.03
C ILE A 72 -25.99 -21.37 -4.47
N HIS A 73 -27.21 -21.21 -4.98
CA HIS A 73 -27.45 -20.84 -6.38
C HIS A 73 -27.27 -19.33 -6.62
N GLU A 74 -27.43 -18.49 -5.60
CA GLU A 74 -27.05 -17.08 -5.65
C GLU A 74 -25.53 -16.92 -5.46
N LYS A 75 -24.80 -16.97 -6.56
CA LYS A 75 -23.37 -16.64 -6.56
C LYS A 75 -23.19 -15.13 -6.73
N PRO A 76 -22.45 -14.44 -5.85
CA PRO A 76 -22.02 -13.08 -6.14
C PRO A 76 -21.21 -13.06 -7.44
N GLU A 77 -21.16 -11.91 -8.11
CA GLU A 77 -20.45 -11.77 -9.38
C GLU A 77 -18.92 -11.87 -9.15
N MET A 78 -18.41 -13.10 -9.06
CA MET A 78 -17.01 -13.37 -8.78
C MET A 78 -16.14 -13.18 -10.02
N HIS A 79 -15.07 -12.43 -9.85
CA HIS A 79 -14.04 -12.19 -10.83
C HIS A 79 -13.08 -13.38 -10.83
N ARG A 80 -12.33 -13.55 -11.93
CA ARG A 80 -11.31 -14.61 -12.01
C ARG A 80 -10.24 -14.36 -10.94
N PRO A 81 -10.03 -15.29 -9.98
CA PRO A 81 -9.10 -15.10 -8.86
C PRO A 81 -7.69 -14.73 -9.34
N LYS A 82 -7.18 -15.47 -10.33
CA LYS A 82 -5.86 -15.23 -10.93
C LYS A 82 -5.70 -13.81 -11.49
N LYS A 83 -6.75 -13.29 -12.15
CA LYS A 83 -6.69 -11.92 -12.70
C LYS A 83 -6.70 -10.89 -11.58
N GLY A 84 -7.52 -11.11 -10.55
CA GLY A 84 -7.61 -10.17 -9.44
C GLY A 84 -6.30 -10.03 -8.68
N ALA A 85 -5.64 -11.15 -8.39
CA ALA A 85 -4.31 -11.18 -7.78
C ALA A 85 -3.27 -10.38 -8.58
N VAL A 86 -3.28 -10.48 -9.92
CA VAL A 86 -2.37 -9.71 -10.78
C VAL A 86 -2.65 -8.20 -10.71
N PHE A 87 -3.92 -7.79 -10.69
CA PHE A 87 -4.28 -6.37 -10.52
C PHE A 87 -3.90 -5.85 -9.13
N THR A 88 -4.12 -6.63 -8.07
CA THR A 88 -3.69 -6.30 -6.71
C THR A 88 -2.17 -6.13 -6.66
N PHE A 89 -1.41 -7.12 -7.11
CA PHE A 89 0.06 -7.08 -7.10
C PHE A 89 0.60 -5.89 -7.90
N GLY A 90 0.13 -5.73 -9.13
CA GLY A 90 0.61 -4.66 -10.01
C GLY A 90 0.30 -3.27 -9.45
N ALA A 91 -0.90 -3.06 -8.90
CA ALA A 91 -1.27 -1.79 -8.27
C ALA A 91 -0.49 -1.54 -6.98
N PHE A 92 -0.27 -2.57 -6.16
CA PHE A 92 0.53 -2.50 -4.93
C PHE A 92 1.97 -2.08 -5.23
N VAL A 93 2.65 -2.79 -6.12
CA VAL A 93 4.06 -2.51 -6.46
C VAL A 93 4.20 -1.15 -7.12
N SER A 94 3.35 -0.83 -8.10
CA SER A 94 3.44 0.45 -8.81
C SER A 94 3.18 1.66 -7.92
N ALA A 95 2.14 1.62 -7.09
CA ALA A 95 1.80 2.72 -6.20
C ALA A 95 2.77 2.80 -5.01
N GLY A 96 3.13 1.65 -4.41
CA GLY A 96 4.06 1.57 -3.30
C GLY A 96 5.49 1.95 -3.63
N PHE A 97 5.85 2.02 -4.91
CA PHE A 97 7.13 2.57 -5.35
C PHE A 97 7.24 4.09 -5.21
N LEU A 98 6.12 4.83 -5.23
CA LEU A 98 6.12 6.31 -5.21
C LEU A 98 6.83 6.93 -3.99
N PRO A 99 6.65 6.43 -2.76
CA PRO A 99 7.42 6.86 -1.60
C PRO A 99 8.94 6.70 -1.74
N LEU A 100 9.40 5.74 -2.55
CA LEU A 100 10.83 5.43 -2.73
C LEU A 100 11.51 6.31 -3.78
N ILE A 101 10.75 6.94 -4.68
CA ILE A 101 11.28 7.74 -5.80
C ILE A 101 12.30 8.79 -5.32
N PRO A 102 12.05 9.59 -4.28
CA PRO A 102 13.02 10.62 -3.86
C PRO A 102 14.37 10.05 -3.40
N TYR A 103 14.38 8.85 -2.84
CA TYR A 103 15.59 8.18 -2.37
C TYR A 103 16.49 7.67 -3.50
N LEU A 104 15.97 7.55 -4.73
CA LEU A 104 16.77 7.19 -5.91
C LEU A 104 17.66 8.35 -6.39
N PHE A 105 17.27 9.59 -6.09
CA PHE A 105 17.93 10.79 -6.61
C PHE A 105 18.60 11.64 -5.53
N ILE A 106 18.18 11.49 -4.26
CA ILE A 106 18.63 12.33 -3.15
C ILE A 106 19.41 11.47 -2.15
N ASN A 107 20.72 11.71 -2.05
CA ASN A 107 21.62 10.96 -1.17
C ASN A 107 21.44 11.27 0.33
N GLN A 108 20.91 12.45 0.68
CA GLN A 108 20.69 12.84 2.07
C GLN A 108 19.33 12.33 2.56
N THR A 109 19.32 11.36 3.48
CA THR A 109 18.09 10.70 3.99
C THR A 109 17.03 11.69 4.44
N GLN A 110 17.40 12.68 5.25
CA GLN A 110 16.45 13.63 5.83
C GLN A 110 15.82 14.56 4.78
N ILE A 111 16.56 14.89 3.72
CA ILE A 111 16.02 15.66 2.58
C ILE A 111 15.12 14.75 1.73
N ALA A 112 15.58 13.54 1.41
CA ALA A 112 14.80 12.57 0.66
C ALA A 112 13.46 12.25 1.34
N PHE A 113 13.46 12.10 2.67
CA PHE A 113 12.25 11.83 3.45
C PHE A 113 11.23 12.97 3.37
N LYS A 114 11.66 14.24 3.38
CA LYS A 114 10.76 15.40 3.19
C LYS A 114 10.04 15.36 1.84
N TYR A 115 10.76 15.03 0.77
CA TYR A 115 10.15 14.84 -0.55
C TYR A 115 9.30 13.57 -0.62
N ALA A 116 9.67 12.51 0.10
CA ALA A 116 8.88 11.28 0.18
C ALA A 116 7.54 11.50 0.87
N ILE A 117 7.47 12.35 1.90
CA ILE A 117 6.20 12.78 2.50
C ILE A 117 5.30 13.41 1.43
N LEU A 118 5.85 14.30 0.60
CA LEU A 118 5.07 15.00 -0.42
C LEU A 118 4.60 14.05 -1.54
N THR A 119 5.48 13.20 -2.08
CA THR A 119 5.09 12.24 -3.12
C THR A 119 4.06 11.23 -2.60
N THR A 120 4.24 10.77 -1.37
CA THR A 120 3.30 9.86 -0.70
C THR A 120 1.95 10.53 -0.45
N ALA A 121 1.93 11.77 0.05
CA ALA A 121 0.69 12.49 0.30
C ALA A 121 -0.12 12.66 -1.00
N LEU A 122 0.53 13.05 -2.10
CA LEU A 122 -0.11 13.15 -3.40
C LEU A 122 -0.64 11.79 -3.88
N ALA A 123 0.14 10.72 -3.69
CA ALA A 123 -0.26 9.36 -4.05
C ALA A 123 -1.48 8.88 -3.25
N LEU A 124 -1.43 8.97 -1.91
CA LEU A 124 -2.52 8.57 -1.02
C LEU A 124 -3.80 9.36 -1.29
N PHE A 125 -3.67 10.68 -1.45
CA PHE A 125 -4.82 11.51 -1.77
C PHE A 125 -5.40 11.16 -3.14
N GLY A 126 -4.55 10.96 -4.15
CA GLY A 126 -4.94 10.57 -5.50
C GLY A 126 -5.65 9.22 -5.56
N VAL A 127 -5.05 8.16 -5.00
CA VAL A 127 -5.64 6.82 -4.94
C VAL A 127 -6.88 6.82 -4.04
N GLY A 128 -6.85 7.54 -2.92
CA GLY A 128 -8.00 7.75 -2.05
C GLY A 128 -9.16 8.46 -2.73
N ALA A 129 -8.89 9.44 -3.60
CA ALA A 129 -9.91 10.08 -4.42
C ALA A 129 -10.45 9.13 -5.50
N LEU A 130 -9.60 8.35 -6.17
CA LEU A 130 -10.00 7.33 -7.14
C LEU A 130 -10.93 6.27 -6.54
N ARG A 131 -10.76 5.93 -5.26
CA ARG A 131 -11.68 5.05 -4.51
C ARG A 131 -13.14 5.50 -4.58
N THR A 132 -13.41 6.79 -4.79
CA THR A 132 -14.80 7.30 -4.86
C THR A 132 -15.55 6.93 -6.13
N LEU A 133 -14.84 6.52 -7.18
CA LEU A 133 -15.44 5.88 -8.36
C LEU A 133 -16.18 4.58 -7.98
N ILE A 134 -15.82 3.99 -6.84
CA ILE A 134 -16.38 2.74 -6.33
C ILE A 134 -17.38 3.02 -5.20
N THR A 135 -17.02 3.89 -4.25
CA THR A 135 -17.78 4.07 -3.00
C THR A 135 -18.85 5.16 -3.03
N LYS A 136 -18.97 5.93 -4.12
CA LYS A 136 -19.88 7.09 -4.28
C LYS A 136 -19.75 8.18 -3.20
N ARG A 137 -18.69 8.17 -2.39
CA ARG A 137 -18.39 9.21 -1.39
C ARG A 137 -17.80 10.46 -2.07
N LYS A 138 -17.75 11.58 -1.35
CA LYS A 138 -17.05 12.79 -1.81
C LYS A 138 -15.54 12.53 -1.91
N TRP A 139 -14.98 12.74 -3.10
CA TRP A 139 -13.56 12.49 -3.44
C TRP A 139 -12.58 13.11 -2.44
N PHE A 140 -12.81 14.36 -2.06
CA PHE A 140 -11.95 15.10 -1.13
C PHE A 140 -11.85 14.42 0.25
N PHE A 141 -12.98 13.99 0.82
CA PHE A 141 -12.99 13.34 2.14
C PHE A 141 -12.36 11.95 2.09
N SER A 142 -12.53 11.20 1.01
CA SER A 142 -11.90 9.89 0.83
C SER A 142 -10.37 10.02 0.69
N GLY A 143 -9.89 11.02 -0.04
CA GLY A 143 -8.47 11.35 -0.12
C GLY A 143 -7.90 11.75 1.25
N LEU A 144 -8.61 12.59 2.00
CA LEU A 144 -8.20 13.02 3.34
C LEU A 144 -8.18 11.86 4.35
N GLU A 145 -9.15 10.95 4.29
CA GLU A 145 -9.19 9.73 5.09
C GLU A 145 -7.93 8.89 4.87
N MET A 146 -7.51 8.71 3.61
CA MET A 146 -6.28 7.96 3.30
C MET A 146 -5.01 8.69 3.75
N LEU A 147 -4.96 10.02 3.66
CA LEU A 147 -3.86 10.81 4.20
C LEU A 147 -3.72 10.62 5.72
N LEU A 148 -4.84 10.61 6.45
CA LEU A 148 -4.84 10.40 7.90
C LEU A 148 -4.38 8.99 8.27
N VAL A 149 -4.88 7.97 7.58
CA VAL A 149 -4.49 6.57 7.83
C VAL A 149 -2.99 6.37 7.54
N GLY A 150 -2.53 6.80 6.35
CA GLY A 150 -1.11 6.66 5.98
C GLY A 150 -0.18 7.51 6.85
N GLY A 151 -0.60 8.74 7.19
CA GLY A 151 0.14 9.62 8.10
C GLY A 151 0.26 9.02 9.51
N ALA A 152 -0.80 8.43 10.04
CA ALA A 152 -0.77 7.77 11.35
C ALA A 152 0.17 6.55 11.34
N ALA A 153 0.08 5.69 10.31
CA ALA A 153 0.96 4.53 10.16
C ALA A 153 2.44 4.96 10.08
N ALA A 154 2.74 5.99 9.29
CA ALA A 154 4.08 6.54 9.16
C ALA A 154 4.59 7.16 10.46
N ALA A 155 3.74 7.89 11.19
CA ALA A 155 4.11 8.47 12.48
C ALA A 155 4.46 7.37 13.50
N ILE A 156 3.64 6.32 13.59
CA ILE A 156 3.92 5.16 14.45
C ILE A 156 5.27 4.55 14.09
N ALA A 157 5.51 4.25 12.81
CA ALA A 157 6.77 3.66 12.36
C ALA A 157 7.98 4.58 12.65
N TYR A 158 7.86 5.87 12.36
CA TYR A 158 8.91 6.87 12.64
C TYR A 158 9.28 6.91 14.13
N PHE A 159 8.28 6.99 15.02
CA PHE A 159 8.53 7.03 16.46
C PHE A 159 9.13 5.72 16.99
N ILE A 160 8.70 4.57 16.46
CA ILE A 160 9.32 3.29 16.80
C ILE A 160 10.80 3.29 16.37
N GLY A 161 11.10 3.72 15.13
CA GLY A 161 12.48 3.84 14.65
C GLY A 161 13.33 4.76 15.51
N TYR A 162 12.80 5.95 15.84
CA TYR A 162 13.46 6.92 16.71
C TYR A 162 13.75 6.37 18.10
N PHE A 163 12.77 5.69 18.70
CA PHE A 163 12.91 5.09 20.03
C PHE A 163 13.95 3.97 20.04
N ILE A 164 13.91 3.08 19.04
CA ILE A 164 14.87 1.98 18.92
C ILE A 164 16.29 2.51 18.74
N LYS A 165 16.51 3.54 17.91
CA LYS A 165 17.83 4.20 17.76
C LYS A 165 18.38 4.63 19.13
N GLY A 166 17.56 5.26 19.95
CA GLY A 166 17.94 5.68 21.30
C GLY A 166 18.31 4.53 22.24
N LEU A 167 17.82 3.31 21.99
CA LEU A 167 18.15 2.12 22.78
C LEU A 167 19.43 1.41 22.29
N ILE A 168 19.67 1.39 20.99
CA ILE A 168 20.78 0.62 20.38
C ILE A 168 22.05 1.43 20.16
N GLY A 169 21.98 2.76 20.23
CA GLY A 169 23.12 3.69 20.01
C GLY A 169 23.30 4.07 18.54
#